data_AF-A0A378BGY6-F1
#
_entry.id   AF-A0A378BGY6-F1
#
_cell.length_a   1.000
_cell.length_b   1.000
_cell.length_c   1.000
_cell.angle_alpha   90.00
_cell.angle_beta   90.00
_cell.angle_gamma   90.00
#
_symmetry.space_group_name_H-M   'P 1'
#
loop_
_entity.id
_entity.type
_entity.pdbx_description
1 polymer ?
#
loop_
_entity_poly.entity_id
_entity_poly.type
_entity_poly.pdbx_seq_one_letter_code
_entity_poly.pdbx_strand_id
1 'polypeptide(L)' 'MRYGENSHQQAAFYIEENVKEASVATATQLQGKALSYNNIADTDAALECVKEFNEPACVIVKHANPCGVCRQRLDS' A
#
# COMPACT_ATOMS: atom_id res chain seq x y z
N MET A 1 0.63 -13.48 -8.14
CA MET A 1 1.02 -12.06 -8.39
C MET A 1 1.51 -11.95 -9.82
N ARG A 2 1.65 -10.74 -10.38
CA ARG A 2 2.13 -10.58 -11.78
C ARG A 2 3.58 -11.05 -11.97
N TYR A 3 4.46 -10.74 -11.02
CA TYR A 3 5.85 -11.19 -10.88
C TYR A 3 6.39 -10.74 -9.50
N GLY A 4 7.61 -11.15 -9.14
CA GLY A 4 8.32 -10.74 -7.92
C GLY A 4 8.83 -9.30 -7.96
N GLU A 5 9.93 -9.00 -7.29
CA GLU A 5 10.52 -7.65 -7.32
C GLU A 5 10.97 -7.27 -8.75
N ASN A 6 11.50 -8.25 -9.49
CA ASN A 6 11.91 -8.16 -10.88
C ASN A 6 11.09 -9.11 -11.77
N SER A 7 10.99 -8.81 -13.07
CA SER A 7 10.12 -9.53 -14.03
C SER A 7 10.43 -11.01 -14.21
N HIS A 8 11.67 -11.43 -13.98
CA HIS A 8 12.11 -12.82 -14.09
C HIS A 8 11.83 -13.64 -12.82
N GLN A 9 11.41 -12.99 -11.73
CA GLN A 9 11.15 -13.64 -10.45
C GLN A 9 9.67 -14.01 -10.32
N GLN A 10 9.39 -15.21 -9.81
CA GLN A 10 8.03 -15.61 -9.45
C GLN A 10 7.68 -15.16 -8.03
N ALA A 11 6.39 -14.90 -7.78
CA ALA A 11 5.91 -14.53 -6.46
C ALA A 11 4.44 -14.94 -6.24
N ALA A 12 4.15 -15.25 -4.98
CA ALA A 12 2.81 -15.52 -4.48
C ALA A 12 2.52 -14.58 -3.31
N PHE A 13 1.24 -14.20 -3.18
CA PHE A 13 0.76 -13.36 -2.08
C PHE A 13 -0.05 -14.25 -1.15
N TYR A 14 0.32 -14.24 0.13
CA TYR A 14 -0.32 -15.03 1.18
C TYR A 14 -1.04 -14.09 2.14
N ILE A 15 -2.20 -14.51 2.62
CA ILE A 15 -3.03 -13.75 3.54
C ILE A 15 -3.21 -14.62 4.78
N GLU A 16 -3.02 -14.03 5.96
CA GLU A 16 -3.30 -14.71 7.22
C GLU A 16 -4.80 -14.93 7.40
N GLU A 17 -5.20 -16.03 8.03
CA GLU A 17 -6.62 -16.36 8.20
C GLU A 17 -7.36 -15.39 9.13
N ASN A 18 -6.67 -14.81 10.12
CA ASN A 18 -7.26 -13.99 11.18
C ASN A 18 -6.79 -12.52 11.11
N VAL A 19 -7.02 -11.86 9.98
CA VAL A 19 -6.68 -10.43 9.83
C VAL A 19 -7.58 -9.57 10.71
N LYS A 20 -6.97 -8.75 11.58
CA LYS A 20 -7.68 -7.92 12.57
C LYS A 20 -7.86 -6.47 12.15
N GLU A 21 -7.04 -5.97 11.23
CA GLU A 21 -6.99 -4.57 10.84
C GLU A 21 -7.04 -4.41 9.31
N ALA A 22 -7.46 -3.22 8.87
CA ALA A 22 -7.44 -2.89 7.45
C ALA A 22 -5.99 -2.91 6.93
N SER A 23 -5.75 -3.72 5.92
CA SER A 23 -4.44 -3.91 5.28
C SER A 23 -4.60 -4.13 3.78
N VAL A 24 -3.47 -4.15 3.05
CA VAL A 24 -3.46 -4.51 1.62
C VAL A 24 -4.02 -5.93 1.41
N ALA A 25 -3.84 -6.83 2.39
CA ALA A 25 -4.35 -8.20 2.33
C ALA A 25 -5.88 -8.28 2.28
N THR A 26 -6.56 -7.30 2.89
CA THR A 26 -8.04 -7.21 2.91
C THR A 26 -8.62 -6.31 1.81
N ALA A 27 -7.76 -5.72 0.97
CA ALA A 27 -8.19 -4.75 -0.03
C ALA A 27 -8.83 -5.43 -1.27
N THR A 28 -9.91 -4.86 -1.77
CA THR A 28 -10.55 -5.29 -3.02
C THR A 28 -10.02 -4.45 -4.19
N GLN A 29 -9.37 -5.10 -5.16
CA GLN A 29 -8.95 -4.43 -6.40
C GLN A 29 -10.15 -4.19 -7.32
N LEU A 30 -10.55 -2.92 -7.50
CA LEU A 30 -11.71 -2.56 -8.33
C LEU A 30 -11.40 -2.48 -9.83
N GLN A 31 -10.15 -2.17 -10.20
CA GLN A 31 -9.72 -1.99 -11.59
C GLN A 31 -8.22 -2.21 -11.78
N GLY A 32 -7.77 -2.24 -13.04
CA GLY A 32 -6.35 -2.34 -13.41
C GLY A 32 -5.86 -3.77 -13.61
N LYS A 33 -4.57 -3.89 -13.97
CA LYS A 33 -3.92 -5.20 -14.13
C LYS A 33 -3.66 -5.83 -12.77
N ALA A 34 -3.48 -7.15 -12.73
CA ALA A 34 -3.05 -7.85 -11.52
C ALA A 34 -1.81 -7.18 -10.89
N LEU A 35 -1.82 -7.04 -9.55
CA LEU A 35 -0.76 -6.39 -8.79
C LEU A 35 0.58 -7.15 -8.91
N SER A 36 1.66 -6.37 -9.00
CA SER A 36 3.04 -6.86 -8.84
C SER A 36 3.48 -6.82 -7.38
N TYR A 37 4.60 -7.47 -7.06
CA TYR A 37 5.21 -7.40 -5.73
C TYR A 37 5.45 -5.97 -5.26
N ASN A 38 6.07 -5.15 -6.12
CA ASN A 38 6.35 -3.76 -5.78
C ASN A 38 5.07 -2.95 -5.57
N ASN A 39 3.97 -3.27 -6.28
CA ASN A 39 2.70 -2.59 -6.02
C ASN A 39 2.13 -2.92 -4.64
N ILE A 40 2.18 -4.18 -4.22
CA ILE A 40 1.74 -4.56 -2.87
C ILE A 40 2.62 -3.86 -1.82
N ALA A 41 3.95 -3.92 -1.96
CA ALA A 41 4.88 -3.30 -1.02
C ALA A 41 4.71 -1.77 -0.93
N ASP A 42 4.59 -1.07 -2.06
CA ASP A 42 4.37 0.38 -2.08
C ASP A 42 3.00 0.76 -1.50
N THR A 43 1.97 -0.06 -1.72
CA THR A 43 0.62 0.20 -1.19
C THR A 43 0.60 0.01 0.34
N ASP A 44 1.30 -1.00 0.84
CA ASP A 44 1.41 -1.27 2.28
C ASP A 44 2.13 -0.14 3.00
N ALA A 45 3.28 0.29 2.48
CA ALA A 45 4.02 1.43 2.99
C ALA A 45 3.20 2.73 2.97
N ALA A 46 2.41 2.96 1.91
CA ALA A 46 1.52 4.12 1.84
C ALA A 46 0.39 4.06 2.86
N LEU A 47 -0.20 2.87 3.06
CA LEU A 47 -1.30 2.65 4.01
C LEU A 47 -0.84 2.83 5.45
N GLU A 48 0.28 2.23 5.83
CA GLU A 48 0.82 2.40 7.20
C GLU A 48 1.25 3.83 7.45
N CYS A 49 1.88 4.50 6.47
CA CYS A 49 2.27 5.90 6.63
C CYS A 49 1.06 6.84 6.77
N VAL A 50 -0.04 6.62 6.05
CA VAL A 50 -1.22 7.49 6.16
C VAL A 50 -1.98 7.26 7.48
N LYS A 51 -1.91 6.04 8.06
CA LYS A 51 -2.53 5.71 9.35
C LYS A 51 -1.93 6.46 10.54
N GLU A 52 -0.74 7.03 10.41
CA GLU A 52 -0.09 7.86 11.43
C GLU A 52 -0.80 9.22 11.63
N PHE A 53 -1.71 9.62 10.74
CA PHE A 53 -2.41 10.89 10.80
C PHE A 53 -3.88 10.69 11.19
N ASN A 54 -4.36 11.52 12.13
CA ASN A 54 -5.78 11.52 12.54
C ASN A 54 -6.64 12.43 11.65
N GLU A 55 -6.02 13.41 10.99
CA GLU A 55 -6.68 14.28 10.02
C GLU A 55 -6.63 13.68 8.60
N PRO A 56 -7.51 14.10 7.68
CA PRO A 56 -7.40 13.73 6.27
C PRO A 56 -5.99 13.95 5.73
N ALA A 57 -5.37 12.88 5.25
CA ALA A 57 -3.99 12.86 4.79
C ALA A 57 -3.86 12.13 3.45
N CYS A 58 -2.79 12.43 2.72
CA CYS A 58 -2.43 11.76 1.48
C CYS A 58 -0.94 11.48 1.48
N VAL A 59 -0.58 10.24 1.15
CA VAL A 59 0.79 9.75 1.05
C VAL A 59 1.02 9.19 -0.35
N ILE A 60 2.14 9.57 -0.97
CA ILE A 60 2.62 9.03 -2.23
C ILE A 60 3.93 8.32 -1.96
N VAL A 61 4.02 7.05 -2.33
CA VAL A 61 5.19 6.19 -2.14
C VAL A 61 5.76 5.75 -3.48
N LYS A 62 7.09 5.60 -3.54
CA LYS A 62 7.79 4.92 -4.63
C LYS A 62 8.96 4.11 -4.07
N HIS A 63 9.03 2.82 -4.41
CA HIS A 63 10.07 1.91 -3.91
C HIS A 63 10.17 1.92 -2.38
N ALA A 64 9.02 1.78 -1.71
CA ALA A 64 8.84 1.87 -0.26
C ALA A 64 9.25 3.20 0.40
N ASN A 65 9.61 4.23 -0.38
CA ASN A 65 9.99 5.54 0.15
C ASN A 65 8.85 6.56 -0.05
N PRO A 66 8.36 7.22 1.02
CA PRO A 66 7.45 8.35 0.88
C PRO A 66 8.11 9.48 0.09
N CYS A 67 7.53 9.86 -1.03
CA CYS A 67 8.00 10.96 -1.87
C CYS A 67 7.09 12.18 -1.86
N GLY A 68 5.89 12.05 -1.29
CA GLY A 68 4.98 13.16 -0.99
C GLY A 68 4.08 12.82 0.18
N VAL A 69 3.95 13.74 1.12
CA VAL A 69 3.07 13.60 2.29
C VAL A 69 2.38 14.93 2.52
N CYS A 70 1.05 14.93 2.62
CA CYS A 70 0.28 16.08 3.05
C CYS A 70 -0.82 15.67 4.03
N ARG A 71 -1.21 16.60 4.89
CA ARG A 71 -2.35 16.48 5.80
C ARG A 71 -3.16 17.76 5.75
N GLN A 72 -4.43 17.65 6.11
CA GLN A 72 -5.30 18.81 6.27
C GLN A 72 -4.67 19.78 7.26
N ARG A 73 -4.59 21.06 6.86
CA ARG A 73 -4.21 22.13 7.76
C ARG A 73 -5.40 22.47 8.65
N LEU A 74 -5.23 22.35 9.95
CA LEU A 74 -6.18 22.87 10.92
C LEU A 74 -5.86 24.37 11.08
N ASP A 75 -6.61 25.22 10.40
CA ASP A 75 -6.57 26.66 10.66
C ASP A 75 -7.44 26.93 11.90
N SER A 76 -6.81 27.48 12.94
CA SER A 76 -7.43 27.94 14.19
C SER A 76 -7.99 29.35 14.06
#